data_AF-A0A7C7LP11-F1
#
_entry.id   AF-A0A7C7LP11-F1
#
_cell.length_a   1.000
_cell.length_b   1.000
_cell.length_c   1.000
_cell.angle_alpha   90.00
_cell.angle_beta   90.00
_cell.angle_gamma   90.00
#
_symmetry.space_group_name_H-M   'P 1'
#
loop_
_entity.id
_entity.type
_entity.pdbx_description
1 polymer ?
#
loop_
_entity_poly.entity_id
_entity_poly.type
_entity_poly.pdbx_seq_one_letter_code
_entity_poly.pdbx_strand_id
1 'polypeptide(L)'
;ILPVDPNLCDQPLAPDSEPIVEWRALTVALLDELAPLVRNCLGVNTPAFPLARMLQGGTWSAGRRLAKEKRENGAPPLTLKLTGTVF
;
A
#
# COMPACT_ATOMS: atom_id res chain seq x y z
N ILE A 1 -3.34 4.82 12.02
CA ILE A 1 -2.59 6.00 11.53
C ILE A 1 -3.61 6.89 10.84
N LEU A 2 -3.78 8.12 11.33
CA LEU A 2 -4.61 9.14 10.68
C LEU A 2 -3.66 10.16 10.02
N PRO A 3 -4.03 10.73 8.86
CA PRO A 3 -3.28 11.83 8.27
C PRO A 3 -3.19 13.01 9.25
N VAL A 4 -2.06 13.72 9.24
CA VAL A 4 -1.92 14.98 9.99
C VAL A 4 -2.81 16.05 9.39
N ASP A 5 -2.89 16.11 8.06
CA ASP A 5 -3.83 16.95 7.33
C ASP A 5 -5.11 16.16 6.99
N PRO A 6 -6.27 16.49 7.58
CA PRO A 6 -7.52 15.79 7.32
C PRO A 6 -8.08 16.03 5.91
N ASN A 7 -7.64 17.10 5.24
CA ASN A 7 -8.16 17.53 3.93
C ASN A 7 -7.38 16.93 2.76
N LEU A 8 -6.42 16.04 3.03
CA LEU A 8 -5.55 15.45 2.02
C LEU A 8 -6.30 14.68 0.92
N CYS A 9 -7.53 14.24 1.23
CA CYS A 9 -8.40 13.48 0.33
C CYS A 9 -9.28 14.38 -0.57
N ASP A 10 -9.31 15.69 -0.35
CA ASP A 10 -10.29 16.59 -0.98
C ASP A 10 -9.99 16.88 -2.46
N GLN A 11 -8.75 16.64 -2.89
CA GLN A 11 -8.33 16.87 -4.27
C GLN A 11 -7.32 15.82 -4.77
N PRO A 12 -7.25 15.59 -6.09
CA PRO A 12 -6.18 14.79 -6.66
C PRO A 12 -4.79 15.39 -6.42
N LEU A 13 -3.83 14.56 -6.00
CA LEU A 13 -2.45 14.92 -5.72
C LEU A 13 -1.51 14.50 -6.85
N ALA A 14 -0.43 15.27 -7.07
CA ALA A 14 0.58 14.90 -8.05
C ALA A 14 1.39 13.67 -7.57
N PRO A 15 1.80 12.75 -8.47
CA PRO A 15 2.53 11.54 -8.06
C PRO A 15 3.84 11.79 -7.30
N ASP A 16 4.47 12.93 -7.57
CA ASP A 16 5.73 13.39 -6.97
C ASP A 16 5.52 14.33 -5.77
N SER A 17 4.28 14.66 -5.42
CA SER A 17 3.98 15.47 -4.24
C SER A 17 4.37 14.72 -2.96
N GLU A 18 4.90 15.47 -1.99
CA GLU A 18 5.35 14.95 -0.69
C GLU A 18 4.34 13.98 -0.04
N PRO A 19 3.02 14.28 0.04
CA PRO A 19 2.09 13.38 0.72
C PRO A 19 1.92 12.03 0.01
N ILE A 20 2.03 12.00 -1.32
CA ILE A 20 2.00 10.75 -2.10
C ILE A 20 3.28 9.94 -1.89
N VAL A 21 4.43 10.61 -1.90
CA VAL A 21 5.72 9.96 -1.66
C VAL A 21 5.77 9.37 -0.26
N GLU A 22 5.35 10.13 0.76
CA GLU A 22 5.28 9.66 2.14
C GLU A 22 4.32 8.49 2.31
N TRP A 23 3.12 8.54 1.73
CA TRP A 23 2.15 7.45 1.79
C TRP A 23 2.69 6.15 1.15
N ARG A 24 3.39 6.26 0.01
CA ARG A 24 4.03 5.12 -0.65
C ARG A 24 5.21 4.58 0.17
N ALA A 25 6.04 5.46 0.71
CA ALA A 25 7.16 5.08 1.59
C ALA A 25 6.66 4.35 2.85
N LEU A 26 5.57 4.85 3.46
CA LEU A 26 4.93 4.21 4.61
C LEU A 26 4.47 2.79 4.28
N THR A 27 3.94 2.55 3.07
CA THR A 27 3.58 1.19 2.64
C THR A 27 4.79 0.26 2.64
N VAL A 28 5.93 0.71 2.10
CA VAL A 28 7.17 -0.08 2.09
C VAL A 28 7.65 -0.36 3.51
N ALA A 29 7.71 0.66 4.37
CA ALA A 29 8.15 0.51 5.76
C ALA A 29 7.28 -0.49 6.54
N LEU A 30 5.95 -0.47 6.31
CA LEU A 30 5.05 -1.43 6.95
C LEU A 30 5.22 -2.87 6.42
N LEU A 31 5.68 -3.06 5.17
CA LEU A 31 5.91 -4.40 4.65
C LEU A 31 7.11 -5.07 5.31
N ASP A 32 8.15 -4.32 5.66
CA ASP A 32 9.32 -4.85 6.37
C ASP A 32 8.94 -5.37 7.76
N GLU A 33 8.04 -4.67 8.46
CA GLU A 33 7.49 -5.10 9.75
C GLU A 33 6.50 -6.28 9.62
N LEU A 34 5.70 -6.31 8.54
CA LEU A 34 4.72 -7.38 8.34
C LEU A 34 5.34 -8.69 7.82
N ALA A 35 6.40 -8.63 7.03
CA ALA A 35 7.03 -9.80 6.45
C ALA A 35 7.44 -10.88 7.47
N PRO A 36 8.10 -10.58 8.62
CA PRO A 36 8.39 -11.60 9.62
C PRO A 36 7.11 -12.15 10.28
N LEU A 37 6.10 -11.33 10.51
CA LEU A 37 4.83 -11.78 11.09
C LEU A 37 4.10 -12.77 10.17
N VAL A 38 4.04 -12.46 8.87
CA VAL A 38 3.43 -13.35 7.86
C VAL A 38 4.20 -14.67 7.77
N ARG A 39 5.54 -14.61 7.77
CA ARG A 39 6.39 -15.81 7.78
C ARG A 39 6.12 -16.70 8.99
N ASN A 40 6.02 -16.11 10.17
CA ASN A 40 5.70 -16.81 11.41
C ASN A 40 4.32 -17.48 11.32
N CYS A 41 3.30 -16.74 10.85
CA CYS A 41 1.95 -17.30 10.67
C CYS A 41 1.89 -18.45 9.67
N LEU A 42 2.74 -18.44 8.64
CA LEU A 42 2.78 -19.47 7.60
C LEU A 42 3.76 -20.62 7.91
N GLY A 43 4.60 -20.49 8.94
CA GLY A 43 5.64 -21.47 9.26
C GLY A 43 6.74 -21.57 8.20
N VAL A 44 7.07 -20.47 7.51
CA VAL A 44 8.06 -20.42 6.42
C VAL A 44 9.19 -19.45 6.72
N ASN A 45 10.36 -19.67 6.12
CA ASN A 45 11.54 -18.82 6.31
C ASN A 45 11.70 -17.78 5.17
N THR A 46 12.69 -16.89 5.31
CA THR A 46 12.96 -15.81 4.35
C THR A 46 13.19 -16.27 2.91
N PRO A 47 14.00 -17.31 2.63
CA PRO A 47 14.17 -17.82 1.27
C PRO A 47 12.87 -18.37 0.64
N ALA A 48 12.02 -19.02 1.43
CA ALA A 48 10.74 -19.56 0.95
C ALA A 48 9.68 -18.45 0.74
N PHE A 49 9.78 -17.35 1.48
CA PHE A 49 8.89 -16.21 1.40
C PHE A 49 9.67 -14.87 1.35
N PRO A 50 10.29 -14.54 0.21
CA PRO A 50 10.98 -13.27 0.02
C PRO A 50 9.98 -12.11 -0.05
N LEU A 51 10.46 -10.88 0.16
CA LEU A 51 9.62 -9.67 0.16
C LEU A 51 8.83 -9.49 -1.17
N ALA A 52 9.39 -9.94 -2.30
CA ALA A 52 8.68 -9.95 -3.59
C ALA A 52 7.35 -10.72 -3.55
N ARG A 53 7.26 -11.82 -2.79
CA ARG A 53 5.99 -12.55 -2.60
C ARG A 53 5.00 -11.77 -1.75
N MET A 54 5.49 -11.03 -0.75
CA MET A 54 4.67 -10.13 0.06
C MET A 54 4.11 -8.97 -0.77
N LEU A 55 4.91 -8.40 -1.67
CA LEU A 55 4.46 -7.34 -2.58
C LEU A 55 3.34 -7.84 -3.50
N GLN A 56 3.56 -8.96 -4.21
CA GLN A 56 2.57 -9.49 -5.14
C GLN A 56 1.32 -10.04 -4.45
N GLY A 57 1.50 -10.90 -3.44
CA GLY A 57 0.39 -11.55 -2.73
C GLY A 57 -0.32 -10.59 -1.77
N GLY A 58 0.44 -9.80 -1.02
CA GLY A 58 -0.05 -8.87 -0.02
C GLY A 58 -0.58 -7.58 -0.62
N THR A 59 0.27 -6.72 -1.20
CA THR A 59 -0.18 -5.38 -1.63
C THR A 59 -1.05 -5.38 -2.88
N TRP A 60 -0.84 -6.33 -3.79
CA TRP A 60 -1.63 -6.39 -5.03
C TRP A 60 -2.89 -7.26 -4.86
N SER A 61 -2.72 -8.58 -4.73
CA SER A 61 -3.87 -9.50 -4.75
C SER A 61 -4.77 -9.35 -3.51
N ALA A 62 -4.21 -9.52 -2.31
CA ALA A 62 -4.96 -9.35 -1.07
C ALA A 62 -5.37 -7.89 -0.86
N GLY A 63 -4.48 -6.93 -1.15
CA GLY A 63 -4.73 -5.50 -1.00
C GLY A 63 -5.92 -5.02 -1.83
N ARG A 64 -6.02 -5.40 -3.12
CA ARG A 64 -7.18 -5.04 -3.96
C ARG A 64 -8.46 -5.70 -3.49
N ARG A 65 -8.39 -6.94 -3.01
CA ARG A 65 -9.55 -7.63 -2.44
C ARG A 65 -10.07 -6.89 -1.21
N LEU A 66 -9.19 -6.61 -0.24
CA LEU A 66 -9.52 -5.87 0.97
C LEU A 66 -10.01 -4.45 0.67
N ALA A 67 -9.44 -3.79 -0.34
CA ALA A 67 -9.90 -2.47 -0.76
C ALA A 67 -11.36 -2.50 -1.23
N LYS A 68 -11.75 -3.49 -2.03
CA LYS A 68 -13.13 -3.68 -2.49
C LYS A 68 -14.08 -4.08 -1.36
N GLU A 69 -13.61 -4.87 -0.39
CA GLU A 69 -14.39 -5.24 0.79
C GLU A 69 -14.62 -4.05 1.73
N LYS A 70 -13.66 -3.11 1.81
CA LYS A 70 -13.72 -1.97 2.74
C LYS A 70 -14.23 -0.67 2.12
N ARG A 71 -14.24 -0.53 0.80
CA ARG A 71 -14.61 0.70 0.08
C ARG A 71 -15.39 0.37 -1.18
N GLU A 72 -16.46 1.11 -1.42
CA GLU A 72 -17.43 0.88 -2.49
C GLU A 72 -16.81 0.79 -3.89
N ASN A 73 -15.80 1.63 -4.17
CA ASN A 73 -15.09 1.66 -5.46
C ASN A 73 -13.73 0.97 -5.44
N GLY A 74 -13.29 0.44 -4.28
CA GLY A 74 -11.95 -0.11 -4.09
C GLY A 74 -10.79 0.84 -4.41
N ALA A 75 -11.06 2.15 -4.52
CA ALA A 75 -10.09 3.16 -4.88
C ALA A 75 -9.01 3.32 -3.79
N PRO A 76 -7.80 3.81 -4.11
CA PRO A 76 -6.80 4.17 -3.12
C PRO A 76 -7.33 5.23 -2.14
N PRO A 77 -6.74 5.35 -0.93
CA PRO A 77 -7.17 6.33 0.06
C PRO A 77 -6.86 7.78 -0.38
N LEU A 78 -5.85 7.98 -1.24
CA LEU A 78 -5.50 9.27 -1.84
C LEU A 78 -5.66 9.20 -3.35
N THR A 79 -6.29 10.20 -3.94
CA THR A 79 -6.52 10.29 -5.39
C THR A 79 -5.28 10.86 -6.07
N LEU A 80 -4.81 10.21 -7.13
CA LEU A 80 -3.64 10.65 -7.91
C LEU A 80 -4.08 11.40 -9.17
N LYS A 81 -3.32 12.42 -9.56
CA LYS A 81 -3.35 13.00 -10.91
C LYS A 81 -2.70 12.01 -11.87
N LEU A 82 -3.50 11.15 -12.46
CA LEU A 82 -3.04 10.12 -13.39
C LEU A 82 -2.95 10.69 -14.81
N THR A 83 -1.72 10.87 -15.29
CA THR A 83 -1.42 11.18 -16.70
C THR A 83 -1.03 9.95 -17.50
N GLY A 84 -0.90 8.78 -16.86
CA GLY A 84 -0.47 7.52 -17.49
C GLY A 84 1.05 7.37 -17.65
N THR A 85 1.85 8.29 -17.12
CA THR A 85 3.32 8.28 -17.25
C THR A 85 4.05 7.78 -16.00
N VAL A 86 3.34 7.61 -14.88
CA VAL A 86 3.90 7.19 -13.58
C VAL A 86 3.02 6.11 -12.99
N PHE A 87 3.64 5.02 -12.52
CA PHE A 87 3.00 3.90 -11.81
C PHE A 87 2.89 4.19 -10.31
#